data_AF-A0A940ZL04-F1
#
_entry.id   AF-A0A940ZL04-F1
#
_cell.length_a   1.000
_cell.length_b   1.000
_cell.length_c   1.000
_cell.angle_alpha   90.00
_cell.angle_beta   90.00
_cell.angle_gamma   90.00
#
_symmetry.space_group_name_H-M   'P 1'
#
loop_
_entity.id
_entity.type
_entity.pdbx_description
1 polymer ?
#
loop_
_entity_poly.entity_id
_entity_poly.type
_entity_poly.pdbx_seq_one_letter_code
_entity_poly.pdbx_strand_id
1 'polypeptide(L)' 'MRLAELLVQEKKAILERCISLTLETYPQETTRFLRDEKDPFVNPIGHTLTRELEKIFNGLVSRTDLEELE' A
#
# COMPACT_ATOMS: atom_id res chain seq x y z
N MET A 1 4.71 -2.94 -24.81
CA MET A 1 4.01 -2.80 -23.52
C MET A 1 3.91 -1.34 -23.17
N ARG A 2 2.73 -0.88 -22.74
CA ARG A 2 2.55 0.44 -22.14
C ARG A 2 2.98 0.40 -20.68
N LEU A 3 3.42 1.53 -20.12
CA LEU A 3 3.83 1.62 -18.72
C LEU A 3 2.76 1.09 -17.75
N ALA A 4 1.48 1.41 -17.98
CA ALA A 4 0.37 0.93 -17.16
C ALA A 4 0.27 -0.60 -17.11
N GLU A 5 0.57 -1.28 -18.22
CA GLU A 5 0.56 -2.75 -18.29
C GLU A 5 1.69 -3.35 -17.46
N LEU A 6 2.89 -2.73 -17.51
CA LEU A 6 4.03 -3.12 -16.68
C LEU A 6 3.75 -2.90 -15.19
N LEU A 7 3.15 -1.76 -14.83
CA LEU A 7 2.78 -1.47 -13.45
C LEU A 7 1.81 -2.53 -12.91
N VAL A 8 0.77 -2.87 -13.66
CA VAL A 8 -0.20 -3.91 -13.26
C VAL A 8 0.46 -5.27 -13.08
N GLN A 9 1.39 -5.66 -13.96
CA GLN A 9 2.15 -6.90 -13.83
C GLN A 9 3.00 -6.92 -12.55
N GLU A 10 3.62 -5.80 -12.20
CA GLU A 10 4.47 -5.66 -11.02
C GLU A 10 3.71 -5.19 -9.77
N LYS A 11 2.37 -5.10 -9.81
CA LYS A 11 1.53 -4.51 -8.75
C LYS A 11 1.89 -5.02 -7.36
N LYS A 12 2.03 -6.35 -7.22
CA LYS A 12 2.34 -6.98 -5.94
C LYS A 12 3.69 -6.52 -5.39
N ALA A 13 4.74 -6.58 -6.21
CA ALA A 13 6.10 -6.19 -5.80
C ALA A 13 6.18 -4.70 -5.44
N ILE A 14 5.49 -3.86 -6.21
CA ILE A 14 5.41 -2.41 -5.95
C ILE A 14 4.71 -2.16 -4.61
N LEU A 15 3.52 -2.73 -4.39
CA LEU A 15 2.76 -2.53 -3.16
C LEU A 15 3.52 -3.05 -1.93
N GLU A 16 4.10 -4.24 -2.00
CA GLU A 16 4.91 -4.79 -0.90
C GLU A 16 6.09 -3.87 -0.56
N ARG A 17 6.76 -3.32 -1.57
CA ARG A 17 7.88 -2.39 -1.36
C ARG A 17 7.41 -1.06 -0.77
N CYS A 18 6.31 -0.49 -1.28
CA CYS A 18 5.73 0.74 -0.76
C CYS A 18 5.29 0.60 0.70
N ILE A 19 4.65 -0.53 1.04
CA ILE A 19 4.24 -0.84 2.42
C ILE A 19 5.49 -0.95 3.31
N SER A 20 6.51 -1.71 2.90
CA SER A 20 7.74 -1.85 3.71
C SER A 20 8.40 -0.51 3.97
N LEU A 21 8.59 0.30 2.92
CA LEU A 21 9.21 1.63 3.03
C LEU A 21 8.40 2.56 3.92
N THR A 22 7.07 2.52 3.84
CA THR A 22 6.21 3.33 4.71
C THR A 22 6.32 2.88 6.17
N LEU A 23 6.31 1.57 6.42
CA LEU A 23 6.44 1.03 7.78
C LEU A 23 7.83 1.30 8.39
N GLU A 24 8.88 1.38 7.56
CA GLU A 24 10.25 1.74 7.98
C GLU A 24 10.38 3.20 8.44
N THR A 25 9.37 4.05 8.22
CA THR A 25 9.33 5.42 8.77
C THR A 25 8.92 5.47 10.25
N TYR A 26 8.42 4.37 10.79
CA TYR A 26 8.06 4.23 12.19
C TYR A 26 9.23 3.65 13.02
N PRO A 27 9.22 3.81 14.35
CA PRO A 27 10.16 3.09 15.22
C PRO A 27 10.12 1.58 14.98
N GLN A 28 11.26 0.91 15.15
CA GLN A 28 11.44 -0.50 14.79
C GLN A 28 10.42 -1.42 15.47
N GLU A 29 10.08 -1.15 16.74
CA GLU A 29 9.08 -1.91 17.50
C GLU A 29 7.68 -1.79 16.86
N THR A 30 7.32 -0.59 16.41
CA THR A 30 6.06 -0.30 15.72
C THR A 30 6.03 -0.94 14.34
N THR A 31 7.11 -0.84 13.56
CA THR A 31 7.25 -1.50 12.25
C THR A 31 7.00 -3.00 12.36
N ARG A 32 7.56 -3.66 13.39
CA ARG A 32 7.38 -5.09 13.61
C ARG A 32 5.93 -5.44 13.92
N PHE A 33 5.31 -4.73 14.86
CA PHE A 33 3.90 -4.94 15.20
C PHE A 33 2.98 -4.77 13.97
N LEU A 34 3.11 -3.66 13.25
CA LEU A 34 2.27 -3.34 12.08
C LEU A 34 2.46 -4.33 10.91
N ARG A 35 3.61 -4.98 10.81
CA ARG A 35 3.93 -5.96 9.78
C ARG A 35 3.39 -7.36 10.11
N ASP A 36 3.58 -7.78 11.35
CA ASP A 36 3.37 -9.16 11.78
C ASP A 36 1.90 -9.42 12.20
N GLU A 37 1.22 -8.42 12.75
CA GLU A 37 -0.19 -8.53 13.15
C GLU A 37 -1.12 -8.38 11.92
N LYS A 38 -1.99 -9.38 11.70
CA LYS A 38 -2.90 -9.44 10.55
C LYS A 38 -4.37 -9.16 10.92
N ASP A 39 -4.71 -9.23 12.19
CA ASP A 39 -6.06 -8.90 12.65
C ASP A 39 -6.32 -7.40 12.45
N PRO A 40 -7.31 -6.99 11.63
CA PRO A 40 -7.61 -5.58 11.36
C PRO A 40 -8.16 -4.83 12.57
N PHE A 41 -8.71 -5.52 13.58
CA PHE A 41 -9.16 -4.90 14.81
C PHE A 41 -8.00 -4.59 15.75
N VAL A 42 -6.95 -5.42 15.73
CA VAL A 42 -5.74 -5.23 16.54
C VAL A 42 -4.74 -4.30 15.82
N ASN A 43 -4.69 -4.38 14.49
CA ASN A 43 -3.82 -3.59 13.61
C ASN A 43 -4.63 -2.79 12.57
N PRO A 44 -5.43 -1.79 13.00
CA PRO A 44 -6.24 -0.98 12.09
C PRO A 44 -5.38 -0.11 11.17
N ILE A 45 -4.17 0.26 11.61
CA ILE A 45 -3.24 1.10 10.86
C ILE A 45 -2.64 0.31 9.70
N GLY A 46 -2.10 -0.88 9.95
CA GLY A 46 -1.51 -1.72 8.90
C GLY A 46 -2.54 -2.15 7.86
N HIS A 47 -3.76 -2.46 8.30
CA HIS A 47 -4.86 -2.77 7.40
C HIS A 47 -5.24 -1.55 6.54
N THR A 48 -5.44 -0.38 7.16
CA THR A 48 -5.78 0.85 6.43
C THR A 48 -4.67 1.22 5.45
N LEU A 49 -3.41 1.20 5.87
CA LEU A 49 -2.26 1.50 5.02
C LEU A 49 -2.23 0.61 3.77
N THR A 50 -2.41 -0.69 3.94
CA THR A 50 -2.42 -1.65 2.83
C THR A 50 -3.55 -1.34 1.84
N ARG A 51 -4.76 -1.12 2.36
CA ARG A 51 -5.95 -0.80 1.56
C ARG A 51 -5.80 0.51 0.80
N GLU A 52 -5.36 1.58 1.46
CA GLU A 52 -5.25 2.90 0.83
C GLU A 52 -4.11 2.94 -0.19
N LEU A 53 -2.97 2.27 0.07
CA LEU A 53 -1.90 2.16 -0.93
C LEU A 53 -2.35 1.40 -2.17
N GLU A 54 -3.18 0.37 -2.02
CA GLU A 54 -3.79 -0.31 -3.16
C GLU A 54 -4.77 0.60 -3.92
N LYS A 55 -5.60 1.40 -3.21
CA LYS A 55 -6.51 2.38 -3.81
C LYS A 55 -5.74 3.40 -4.65
N ILE A 56 -4.67 3.97 -4.10
CA ILE A 56 -3.79 4.94 -4.79
C ILE A 56 -3.15 4.30 -6.03
N PHE A 57 -2.62 3.08 -5.91
CA PHE A 57 -2.02 2.38 -7.04
C PHE A 57 -3.02 2.16 -8.18
N ASN A 58 -4.23 1.69 -7.85
CA ASN A 58 -5.27 1.45 -8.84
C ASN A 58 -5.72 2.77 -9.49
N GLY A 59 -5.84 3.85 -8.72
CA GLY A 59 -6.14 5.19 -9.22
C GLY A 59 -5.07 5.70 -10.20
N LEU A 60 -3.79 5.54 -9.85
CA LEU A 60 -2.66 5.91 -10.71
C LEU A 60 -2.69 5.17 -12.05
N VAL A 61 -2.93 3.86 -12.03
CA VAL A 61 -3.03 3.05 -13.26
C VAL A 61 -4.24 3.44 -14.09
N SER A 62 -5.36 3.78 -13.44
CA SER A 62 -6.63 4.14 -14.08
C SER A 62 -6.69 5.60 -14.52
N ARG A 63 -5.69 6.42 -14.17
CA ARG A 63 -5.65 7.87 -14.38
C ARG A 63 -6.82 8.60 -13.71
N THR A 64 -7.19 8.12 -12.54
CA THR A 64 -8.18 8.74 -11.65
C THR A 64 -7.53 9.93 -10.93
N ASP A 65 -8.23 11.05 -10.86
CA ASP A 65 -7.77 12.22 -10.10
C ASP A 65 -7.85 11.95 -8.58
N LEU A 66 -7.04 12.66 -7.80
CA LEU A 66 -6.88 12.38 -6.37
C LEU A 66 -8.20 12.60 -5.61
N GLU A 67 -8.98 13.59 -6.02
CA GLU A 67 -10.28 13.95 -5.45
C GLU A 67 -11.33 12.84 -5.61
N GLU A 68 -11.15 11.94 -6.58
CA GLU A 68 -12.03 10.78 -6.82
C GLU A 68 -11.60 9.53 -6.04
N LEU A 69 -10.48 9.61 -5.31
CA LEU A 69 -9.95 8.54 -4.46
C LEU A 69 -10.41 8.64 -3.00
N GLU A 70 -11.37 9.51 -2.68
CA GLU A 70 -11.99 9.58 -1.34
C GLU A 70 -13.01 8.46 -1.10
#